data_AF-A0A1E7IF00-F1
#
_entry.id   AF-A0A1E7IF00-F1
#
_cell.length_a   1.000
_cell.length_b   1.000
_cell.length_c   1.000
_cell.angle_alpha   90.00
_cell.angle_beta   90.00
_cell.angle_gamma   90.00
#
_symmetry.space_group_name_H-M   'P 1'
#
loop_
_entity.id
_entity.type
_entity.pdbx_description
1 polymer ?
#
loop_
_entity_poly.entity_id
_entity_poly.type
_entity_poly.pdbx_seq_one_letter_code
_entity_poly.pdbx_strand_id
1 'polypeptide(L)'
;MPLTKILATLFCGSLLLFPFVVQGADRDSASVTAGNELDLRLSFIEERLDAGKQHAQYWQNGWTGFYAVSGLAQTVAWLDADNNDDRINYVVGAIKSTGGLIDILLRPMPGRSGAEEIRGMQAPSIDKLGRAEELLQATALRAQAKSTWKPHLKVMGVNLLGGAVILAFGDGGDALISTAMGIAVGEANIWTQPTQPSTDLRDYQGRFVGLQTKNARHWQLLPFPGGAMVRVSF
;
A
#
# COMPACT_ATOMS: atom_id res chain seq x y z
N MET A 1 -8.30 -82.36 -38.97
CA MET A 1 -9.41 -81.36 -38.98
C MET A 1 -9.07 -80.28 -37.95
N PRO A 2 -9.31 -78.98 -38.23
CA PRO A 2 -8.65 -78.08 -39.18
C PRO A 2 -7.75 -77.05 -38.45
N LEU A 3 -6.62 -76.61 -39.01
CA LEU A 3 -6.44 -75.48 -39.95
C LEU A 3 -6.83 -74.10 -39.38
N THR A 4 -5.85 -73.21 -39.20
CA THR A 4 -5.71 -71.86 -39.82
C THR A 4 -4.95 -70.86 -38.90
N LYS A 5 -3.75 -70.38 -39.30
CA LYS A 5 -3.45 -69.05 -39.91
C LYS A 5 -3.15 -67.96 -38.82
N ILE A 6 -2.26 -66.96 -38.92
CA ILE A 6 -1.36 -66.42 -39.95
C ILE A 6 -0.58 -65.23 -39.34
N LEU A 7 0.64 -64.98 -39.85
CA LEU A 7 1.41 -63.72 -39.97
C LEU A 7 1.86 -62.90 -38.74
N ALA A 8 3.19 -62.67 -38.66
CA ALA A 8 3.92 -61.41 -38.93
C ALA A 8 3.87 -60.41 -37.76
N THR A 9 4.98 -59.82 -37.31
CA THR A 9 5.68 -58.77 -38.06
C THR A 9 7.04 -58.48 -37.42
N LEU A 10 8.01 -58.18 -38.29
CA LEU A 10 9.28 -57.51 -38.02
C LEU A 10 9.15 -56.32 -37.06
N PHE A 11 10.14 -56.09 -36.20
CA PHE A 11 10.52 -54.71 -35.91
C PHE A 11 12.03 -54.53 -35.88
N CYS A 12 12.47 -53.77 -36.88
CA CYS A 12 13.82 -53.36 -37.19
C CYS A 12 14.30 -52.37 -36.12
N GLY A 13 15.53 -52.55 -35.64
CA GLY A 13 16.20 -51.58 -34.79
C GLY A 13 16.43 -50.27 -35.54
N SER A 14 15.93 -49.17 -34.98
CA SER A 14 16.30 -47.82 -35.38
C SER A 14 16.88 -47.10 -34.17
N LEU A 15 18.22 -47.09 -34.08
CA LEU A 15 18.94 -46.13 -33.26
C LEU A 15 18.73 -44.74 -33.89
N LEU A 16 17.85 -43.93 -33.31
CA LEU A 16 17.82 -42.49 -33.59
C LEU A 16 18.84 -41.82 -32.66
N LEU A 17 20.01 -41.53 -33.20
CA LEU A 17 20.92 -40.53 -32.67
C LEU A 17 20.26 -39.17 -32.84
N PHE A 18 19.56 -38.68 -31.81
CA PHE A 18 19.21 -37.28 -31.73
C PHE A 18 20.49 -36.49 -31.42
N PRO A 19 20.90 -35.53 -32.26
CA PRO A 19 21.91 -34.58 -31.86
C PRO A 19 21.31 -33.75 -30.73
N PHE A 20 21.86 -33.90 -29.52
CA PHE A 20 21.73 -32.89 -28.48
C PHE A 20 22.40 -31.62 -29.01
N VAL A 21 21.60 -30.75 -29.64
CA VAL A 21 21.98 -29.36 -29.81
C VAL A 21 21.98 -28.77 -28.40
N VAL A 22 23.16 -28.66 -27.80
CA VAL A 22 23.38 -27.80 -26.64
C VAL A 22 23.15 -26.38 -27.15
N GLN A 23 21.90 -25.94 -27.05
CA GLN A 23 21.55 -24.55 -27.26
C GLN A 23 22.19 -23.78 -26.10
N GLY A 24 23.36 -23.22 -26.34
CA GLY A 24 23.93 -22.16 -25.52
C GLY A 24 23.01 -20.95 -25.65
N ALA A 25 21.89 -20.96 -24.92
CA ALA A 25 21.13 -19.76 -24.69
C ALA A 25 22.06 -18.83 -23.89
N ASP A 26 22.47 -17.74 -24.53
CA ASP A 26 23.30 -16.68 -23.98
C ASP A 26 22.88 -16.34 -22.55
N ARG A 27 23.73 -16.70 -21.58
CA ARG A 27 23.59 -16.23 -20.19
C ARG A 27 23.68 -14.70 -20.14
N ASP A 28 24.43 -14.11 -21.05
CA ASP A 28 24.64 -12.66 -21.14
C ASP A 28 23.35 -11.94 -21.58
N SER A 29 22.66 -12.45 -22.60
CA SER A 29 21.37 -11.90 -23.07
C SER A 29 20.26 -11.95 -22.02
N ALA A 30 20.22 -13.02 -21.21
CA ALA A 30 19.29 -13.14 -20.10
C ALA A 30 19.61 -12.15 -18.96
N SER A 31 20.90 -11.94 -18.64
CA SER A 31 21.33 -10.99 -17.62
C SER A 31 21.09 -9.53 -18.00
N VAL A 32 21.30 -9.17 -19.28
CA VAL A 32 21.02 -7.82 -19.82
C VAL A 32 19.52 -7.55 -19.82
N THR A 33 18.69 -8.53 -20.19
CA THR A 33 17.22 -8.39 -20.14
C THR A 33 16.71 -8.25 -18.71
N ALA A 34 17.25 -9.02 -17.77
CA ALA A 34 16.90 -8.92 -16.35
C ALA A 34 17.36 -7.61 -15.71
N GLY A 35 18.56 -7.13 -16.05
CA GLY A 35 19.06 -5.81 -15.63
C GLY A 35 18.18 -4.68 -16.16
N ASN A 36 17.81 -4.73 -17.45
CA ASN A 36 16.90 -3.77 -18.05
C ASN A 36 15.51 -3.77 -17.39
N GLU A 37 14.96 -4.95 -17.04
CA GLU A 37 13.67 -5.03 -16.35
C GLU A 37 13.75 -4.42 -14.94
N LEU A 38 14.85 -4.67 -14.22
CA LEU A 38 15.08 -4.14 -12.88
C LEU A 38 15.12 -2.61 -12.91
N ASP A 39 15.89 -2.03 -13.83
CA ASP A 39 16.01 -0.58 -13.97
C ASP A 39 14.68 0.07 -14.39
N LEU A 40 13.89 -0.59 -15.25
CA LEU A 40 12.54 -0.14 -15.63
C LEU A 40 11.56 -0.15 -14.46
N ARG A 41 11.61 -1.17 -13.60
CA ARG A 41 10.77 -1.27 -12.40
C ARG A 41 11.15 -0.18 -11.40
N LEU A 42 12.45 -0.04 -11.13
CA LEU A 42 12.96 0.93 -10.19
C LEU A 42 12.60 2.36 -10.65
N SER A 43 12.89 2.72 -11.90
CA SER A 43 12.56 4.04 -12.45
C SER A 43 11.06 4.34 -12.43
N PHE A 44 10.20 3.36 -12.73
CA PHE A 44 8.75 3.54 -12.60
C PHE A 44 8.35 3.91 -11.18
N ILE A 45 8.85 3.18 -10.19
CA ILE A 45 8.50 3.44 -8.78
C ILE A 45 9.03 4.81 -8.36
N GLU A 46 10.28 5.14 -8.69
CA GLU A 46 10.88 6.42 -8.33
C GLU A 46 10.09 7.60 -8.91
N GLU A 47 9.67 7.51 -10.18
CA GLU A 47 8.83 8.52 -10.84
C GLU A 47 7.49 8.73 -10.10
N ARG A 48 6.79 7.63 -9.76
CA ARG A 48 5.51 7.71 -9.04
C ARG A 48 5.66 8.28 -7.64
N LEU A 49 6.71 7.87 -6.91
CA LEU A 49 7.01 8.40 -5.58
C LEU A 49 7.32 9.90 -5.63
N ASP A 50 8.13 10.35 -6.60
CA ASP A 50 8.47 11.76 -6.76
C ASP A 50 7.24 12.59 -7.16
N ALA A 51 6.38 12.08 -8.04
CA ALA A 51 5.13 12.74 -8.41
C ALA A 51 4.17 12.90 -7.22
N GLY A 52 4.15 11.92 -6.29
CA GLY A 52 3.33 11.96 -5.08
C GLY A 52 3.90 12.82 -3.94
N LYS A 53 5.19 13.16 -3.96
CA LYS A 53 5.93 13.82 -2.88
C LYS A 53 5.26 15.09 -2.38
N GLN A 54 4.92 16.00 -3.28
CA GLN A 54 4.36 17.31 -2.91
C GLN A 54 3.00 17.18 -2.22
N HIS A 55 2.11 16.33 -2.72
CA HIS A 55 0.80 16.11 -2.10
C HIS A 55 0.92 15.52 -0.70
N ALA A 56 1.83 14.56 -0.50
CA ALA A 56 2.11 14.00 0.81
C ALA A 56 2.64 15.07 1.79
N GLN A 57 3.53 15.94 1.34
CA GLN A 57 4.07 17.04 2.14
C GLN A 57 3.02 18.09 2.49
N TYR A 58 2.20 18.53 1.52
CA TYR A 58 1.15 19.51 1.77
C TYR A 58 0.12 19.00 2.75
N TRP A 59 -0.34 17.76 2.60
CA TRP A 59 -1.27 17.17 3.53
C TRP A 59 -0.68 17.09 4.94
N GLN A 60 0.55 16.56 5.08
CA GLN A 60 1.18 16.41 6.39
C GLN A 60 1.44 17.76 7.05
N ASN A 61 2.04 18.70 6.34
CA ASN A 61 2.39 20.02 6.89
C ASN A 61 1.14 20.84 7.20
N GLY A 62 0.12 20.79 6.32
CA GLY A 62 -1.14 21.49 6.52
C GLY A 62 -1.85 21.01 7.80
N TRP A 63 -2.01 19.70 7.96
CA TRP A 63 -2.67 19.15 9.13
C TRP A 63 -1.84 19.24 10.42
N THR A 64 -0.51 19.12 10.32
CA THR A 64 0.40 19.38 11.46
C THR A 64 0.23 20.82 11.95
N GLY A 65 0.29 21.80 11.03
CA GLY A 65 0.10 23.21 11.34
C GLY A 65 -1.28 23.50 11.93
N PHE A 66 -2.33 22.95 11.33
CA PHE A 66 -3.70 23.09 11.82
C PHE A 66 -3.84 22.60 13.27
N TYR A 67 -3.37 21.39 13.59
CA TYR A 67 -3.48 20.84 14.94
C TYR A 67 -2.60 21.58 15.95
N ALA A 68 -1.39 22.00 15.56
CA ALA A 68 -0.51 22.78 16.41
C ALA A 68 -1.13 24.14 16.77
N VAL A 69 -1.60 24.90 15.77
CA VAL A 69 -2.24 26.20 15.98
C VAL A 69 -3.53 26.05 16.78
N SER A 70 -4.35 25.04 16.48
CA SER A 70 -5.60 24.79 17.22
C SER A 70 -5.34 24.45 18.68
N GLY A 71 -4.31 23.63 18.97
CA GLY A 71 -3.92 23.31 20.34
C GLY A 71 -3.47 24.54 21.12
N LEU A 72 -2.64 25.39 20.51
CA LEU A 72 -2.19 26.65 21.12
C LEU A 72 -3.35 27.62 21.35
N ALA A 73 -4.18 27.86 20.34
CA ALA A 73 -5.32 28.77 20.42
C ALA A 73 -6.30 28.36 21.53
N GLN A 74 -6.61 27.07 21.63
CA GLN A 74 -7.49 26.55 22.68
C GLN A 74 -6.84 26.59 24.05
N THR A 75 -5.52 26.40 24.15
CA THR A 75 -4.80 26.57 25.43
C THR A 75 -4.83 28.01 25.90
N VAL A 76 -4.67 28.98 25.00
CA VAL A 76 -4.78 30.41 25.32
C VAL A 76 -6.21 30.74 25.76
N ALA A 77 -7.22 30.30 25.00
CA ALA A 77 -8.62 30.52 25.35
C ALA A 77 -9.01 29.87 26.69
N TRP A 78 -8.47 28.70 27.00
CA TRP A 78 -8.64 28.03 28.30
C TRP A 78 -8.08 28.85 29.48
N LEU A 79 -6.93 29.50 29.29
CA LEU A 79 -6.32 30.34 30.32
C LEU A 79 -7.09 31.64 30.55
N ASP A 80 -7.70 32.19 29.50
CA ASP A 80 -8.48 33.44 29.51
C ASP A 80 -9.96 33.23 29.91
N ALA A 81 -10.44 31.98 29.94
CA ALA A 81 -11.83 31.67 30.25
C ALA A 81 -12.18 32.00 31.72
N ASP A 82 -13.18 32.86 31.89
CA ASP A 82 -13.69 33.33 33.19
C ASP A 82 -14.73 32.38 33.81
N ASN A 83 -15.31 31.46 33.03
CA ASN A 83 -16.30 30.49 33.51
C ASN A 83 -15.82 29.04 33.29
N ASN A 84 -16.39 28.14 34.09
CA ASN A 84 -15.97 26.74 34.10
C ASN A 84 -16.38 26.01 32.82
N ASP A 85 -17.51 26.35 32.21
CA ASP A 85 -18.07 25.61 31.07
C ASP A 85 -17.20 25.81 29.81
N ASP A 86 -16.83 27.06 29.50
CA ASP A 86 -15.89 27.42 28.43
C ASP A 86 -14.52 26.81 28.68
N ARG A 87 -14.07 26.85 29.93
CA ARG A 87 -12.80 26.25 30.35
C ARG A 87 -12.77 24.75 30.06
N ILE A 88 -13.86 24.02 30.31
CA ILE A 88 -13.96 22.59 29.97
C ILE A 88 -13.94 22.36 28.45
N ASN A 89 -14.68 23.15 27.68
CA ASN A 89 -14.70 23.04 26.22
C ASN A 89 -13.29 23.23 25.62
N TYR A 90 -12.60 24.32 26.00
CA TYR A 90 -11.27 24.63 25.48
C TYR A 90 -10.19 23.61 25.89
N VAL A 91 -10.20 23.11 27.13
CA VAL A 91 -9.21 22.10 27.53
C VAL A 91 -9.42 20.78 26.79
N VAL A 92 -10.66 20.34 26.61
CA VAL A 92 -10.99 19.13 25.84
C VAL A 92 -10.52 19.28 24.39
N GLY A 93 -10.79 20.44 23.80
CA GLY A 93 -10.36 20.77 22.46
C GLY A 93 -8.84 20.84 22.29
N ALA A 94 -8.12 21.42 23.26
CA ALA A 94 -6.66 21.44 23.30
C ALA A 94 -6.06 20.03 23.37
N ILE A 95 -6.63 19.15 24.22
CA ILE A 95 -6.21 17.74 24.32
C ILE A 95 -6.43 17.00 23.00
N LYS A 96 -7.62 17.13 22.38
CA LYS A 96 -7.91 16.51 21.08
C LYS A 96 -6.94 16.97 19.99
N SER A 97 -6.65 18.27 19.94
CA SER A 97 -5.75 18.86 18.94
C SER A 97 -4.31 18.37 19.12
N THR A 98 -3.85 18.33 20.37
CA THR A 98 -2.54 17.75 20.72
C THR A 98 -2.46 16.27 20.34
N GLY A 99 -3.53 15.51 20.61
CA GLY A 99 -3.63 14.11 20.18
C GLY A 99 -3.56 13.93 18.66
N GLY A 100 -4.23 14.79 17.90
CA GLY A 100 -4.15 14.83 16.44
C GLY A 100 -2.74 15.14 15.93
N LEU A 101 -2.07 16.12 16.54
CA LEU A 101 -0.68 16.47 16.24
C LEU A 101 0.27 15.28 16.51
N ILE A 102 0.15 14.65 17.69
CA ILE A 102 0.96 13.49 18.05
C ILE A 102 0.74 12.33 17.06
N ASP A 103 -0.50 12.07 16.65
CA ASP A 103 -0.80 10.99 15.69
C ASP A 103 -0.09 11.20 14.35
N ILE A 104 -0.03 12.44 13.84
CA ILE A 104 0.68 12.78 12.60
C ILE A 104 2.19 12.65 12.77
N LEU A 105 2.76 13.11 13.90
CA LEU A 105 4.19 13.04 14.16
C LEU A 105 4.68 11.59 14.32
N LEU A 106 3.89 10.73 14.97
CA LEU A 106 4.22 9.31 15.15
C LEU A 106 3.97 8.47 13.89
N ARG A 107 3.10 8.94 13.00
CA ARG A 107 2.73 8.25 11.76
C ARG A 107 2.86 9.21 10.58
N PRO A 108 4.09 9.58 10.18
CA PRO A 108 4.29 10.47 9.04
C PRO A 108 3.71 9.86 7.75
N MET A 109 3.41 10.70 6.76
CA MET A 109 2.98 10.21 5.46
C MET A 109 4.12 9.45 4.77
N PRO A 110 3.90 8.17 4.39
CA PRO A 110 4.86 7.47 3.54
C PRO A 110 5.01 8.23 2.21
N GLY A 111 6.20 8.18 1.61
CA GLY A 111 6.48 8.86 0.35
C GLY A 111 6.64 10.38 0.44
N ARG A 112 6.61 10.99 1.64
CA ARG A 112 6.88 12.45 1.82
C ARG A 112 8.27 12.90 1.36
N SER A 113 9.20 11.97 1.21
CA SER A 113 10.55 12.18 0.65
C SER A 113 10.64 11.87 -0.84
N GLY A 114 9.58 11.35 -1.46
CA GLY A 114 9.63 10.78 -2.81
C GLY A 114 10.61 9.61 -2.88
N ALA A 115 11.36 9.53 -3.98
CA ALA A 115 12.37 8.50 -4.23
C ALA A 115 13.74 8.79 -3.59
N GLU A 116 13.86 9.86 -2.80
CA GLU A 116 15.13 10.32 -2.23
C GLU A 116 15.80 9.24 -1.35
N GLU A 117 15.02 8.53 -0.54
CA GLU A 117 15.51 7.42 0.28
C GLU A 117 16.13 6.32 -0.57
N ILE A 118 15.47 5.95 -1.68
CA ILE A 118 15.91 4.88 -2.58
C ILE A 118 17.20 5.27 -3.32
N ARG A 119 17.23 6.49 -3.86
CA ARG A 119 18.40 7.01 -4.59
C ARG A 119 19.63 7.15 -3.68
N GLY A 120 19.42 7.51 -2.41
CA GLY A 120 20.48 7.66 -1.42
C GLY A 120 21.07 6.34 -0.90
N MET A 121 20.46 5.19 -1.18
CA MET A 121 20.98 3.89 -0.75
C MET A 121 22.29 3.54 -1.45
N GLN A 122 23.30 3.14 -0.67
CA GLN A 122 24.51 2.48 -1.14
C GLN A 122 24.29 0.96 -1.14
N ALA A 123 23.46 0.47 -2.06
CA ALA A 123 23.06 -0.93 -2.14
C ALA A 123 22.97 -1.39 -3.62
N PRO A 124 23.10 -2.71 -3.89
CA PRO A 124 22.79 -3.29 -5.19
C PRO A 124 21.39 -2.92 -5.69
N SER A 125 21.19 -2.83 -7.01
CA SER A 125 19.90 -2.40 -7.58
C SER A 125 18.73 -3.29 -7.16
N ILE A 126 18.96 -4.58 -6.92
CA ILE A 126 17.91 -5.50 -6.44
C ILE A 126 17.42 -5.14 -5.03
N ASP A 127 18.31 -4.71 -4.15
CA ASP A 127 17.97 -4.28 -2.79
C ASP A 127 17.26 -2.92 -2.81
N LYS A 128 17.70 -2.02 -3.70
CA LYS A 128 17.01 -0.75 -3.96
C LYS A 128 15.58 -0.99 -4.47
N LEU A 129 15.41 -1.92 -5.41
CA LEU A 129 14.10 -2.28 -5.93
C LEU A 129 13.20 -2.84 -4.82
N GLY A 130 13.69 -3.75 -3.99
CA GLY A 130 12.93 -4.27 -2.85
C GLY A 130 12.45 -3.15 -1.92
N ARG A 131 13.33 -2.21 -1.56
CA ARG A 131 12.97 -1.05 -0.74
C ARG A 131 11.97 -0.12 -1.43
N ALA A 132 12.12 0.09 -2.73
CA ALA A 132 11.20 0.92 -3.52
C ALA A 132 9.80 0.30 -3.56
N GLU A 133 9.70 -1.02 -3.74
CA GLU A 133 8.43 -1.75 -3.73
C GLU A 133 7.74 -1.71 -2.36
N GLU A 134 8.49 -1.87 -1.27
CA GLU A 134 7.96 -1.71 0.08
C GLU A 134 7.38 -0.31 0.30
N LEU A 135 8.10 0.73 -0.14
CA LEU A 135 7.65 2.11 0.01
C LEU A 135 6.41 2.38 -0.85
N LEU A 136 6.36 1.88 -2.10
CA LEU A 136 5.18 1.94 -2.94
C LEU A 136 3.98 1.26 -2.27
N GLN A 137 4.18 0.06 -1.71
CA GLN A 137 3.12 -0.65 -1.00
C GLN A 137 2.65 0.11 0.25
N ALA A 138 3.56 0.68 1.02
CA ALA A 138 3.22 1.47 2.20
C ALA A 138 2.39 2.72 1.85
N THR A 139 2.76 3.44 0.78
CA THR A 139 1.97 4.58 0.30
C THR A 139 0.57 4.19 -0.17
N ALA A 140 0.45 3.08 -0.90
CA ALA A 140 -0.83 2.55 -1.34
C ALA A 140 -1.70 2.06 -0.18
N LEU A 141 -1.13 1.36 0.81
CA LEU A 141 -1.86 0.92 2.00
C LEU A 141 -2.40 2.10 2.79
N ARG A 142 -1.61 3.18 2.93
CA ARG A 142 -2.08 4.42 3.56
C ARG A 142 -3.24 5.03 2.79
N ALA A 143 -3.15 5.13 1.47
CA ALA A 143 -4.20 5.69 0.63
C ALA A 143 -5.49 4.84 0.66
N GLN A 144 -5.39 3.51 0.74
CA GLN A 144 -6.54 2.61 0.85
C GLN A 144 -7.19 2.64 2.23
N ALA A 145 -6.38 2.80 3.30
CA ALA A 145 -6.87 2.80 4.67
C ALA A 145 -7.95 3.87 4.92
N LYS A 146 -7.89 5.00 4.19
CA LYS A 146 -8.85 6.09 4.33
C LYS A 146 -10.30 5.73 4.02
N SER A 147 -10.53 4.68 3.22
CA SER A 147 -11.87 4.19 2.90
C SER A 147 -12.32 3.03 3.81
N THR A 148 -11.48 2.63 4.76
CA THR A 148 -11.82 1.58 5.74
C THR A 148 -12.53 2.20 6.94
N TRP A 149 -13.38 1.44 7.63
CA TRP A 149 -14.16 1.96 8.76
C TRP A 149 -13.31 2.39 9.97
N LYS A 150 -12.11 1.82 10.15
CA LYS A 150 -11.27 2.01 11.33
C LYS A 150 -10.92 3.49 11.62
N PRO A 151 -10.36 4.27 10.67
CA PRO A 151 -10.06 5.68 10.91
C PRO A 151 -11.31 6.51 11.23
N HIS A 152 -12.43 6.27 10.54
CA HIS A 152 -13.70 6.97 10.82
C HIS A 152 -14.23 6.67 12.22
N LEU A 153 -14.20 5.40 12.64
CA LEU A 153 -14.63 5.04 13.99
C LEU A 153 -13.71 5.65 15.06
N LYS A 154 -12.39 5.75 14.80
CA LYS A 154 -11.47 6.47 15.69
C LYS A 154 -11.88 7.94 15.83
N VAL A 155 -12.16 8.62 14.73
CA VAL A 155 -12.62 10.03 14.72
C VAL A 155 -13.94 10.18 15.48
N MET A 156 -14.92 9.33 15.20
CA MET A 156 -16.21 9.33 15.91
C MET A 156 -16.00 9.10 17.40
N GLY A 157 -15.23 8.08 17.78
CA GLY A 157 -14.99 7.69 19.18
C GLY A 157 -14.32 8.81 19.99
N VAL A 158 -13.24 9.39 19.49
CA VAL A 158 -12.53 10.49 20.17
C VAL A 158 -13.45 11.70 20.36
N ASN A 159 -14.27 12.02 19.36
CA ASN A 159 -15.14 13.20 19.43
C ASN A 159 -16.35 12.99 20.33
N LEU A 160 -16.98 11.82 20.28
CA LEU A 160 -18.06 11.44 21.20
C LEU A 160 -17.57 11.41 22.64
N LEU A 161 -16.38 10.85 22.91
CA LEU A 161 -15.80 10.84 24.26
C LEU A 161 -15.55 12.27 24.77
N GLY A 162 -14.95 13.14 23.96
CA GLY A 162 -14.75 14.53 24.37
C GLY A 162 -16.06 15.30 24.53
N GLY A 163 -17.05 15.06 23.66
CA GLY A 163 -18.39 15.62 23.79
C GLY A 163 -19.07 15.19 25.08
N ALA A 164 -18.96 13.91 25.45
CA ALA A 164 -19.50 13.40 26.71
C ALA A 164 -18.84 14.05 27.94
N VAL A 165 -17.53 14.33 27.88
CA VAL A 165 -16.84 15.09 28.94
C VAL A 165 -17.38 16.52 29.03
N ILE A 166 -17.54 17.21 27.91
CA ILE A 166 -18.11 18.58 27.90
C ILE A 166 -19.55 18.56 28.40
N LEU A 167 -20.37 17.60 27.98
CA LEU A 167 -21.76 17.47 28.44
C LEU A 167 -21.88 17.23 29.94
N ALA A 168 -20.93 16.49 30.53
CA ALA A 168 -20.95 16.15 31.95
C ALA A 168 -20.43 17.28 32.87
N PHE A 169 -19.51 18.11 32.37
CA PHE A 169 -18.77 19.07 33.19
C PHE A 169 -18.84 20.53 32.70
N GLY A 170 -19.49 20.79 31.58
CA GLY A 170 -19.70 22.11 30.98
C GLY A 170 -21.08 22.21 30.32
N ASP A 171 -21.18 22.95 29.21
CA ASP A 171 -22.45 23.22 28.53
C ASP A 171 -22.84 22.17 27.47
N GLY A 172 -24.13 21.86 27.39
CA GLY A 172 -24.67 20.87 26.44
C GLY A 172 -24.67 21.33 24.98
N GLY A 173 -24.85 22.63 24.72
CA GLY A 173 -24.73 23.22 23.39
C GLY A 173 -23.29 23.13 22.87
N ASP A 174 -22.34 23.47 23.72
CA ASP A 174 -20.90 23.32 23.45
C ASP A 174 -20.51 21.86 23.20
N ALA A 175 -21.05 20.93 23.97
CA ALA A 175 -20.81 19.50 23.75
C ALA A 175 -21.24 19.06 22.34
N LEU A 176 -22.42 19.50 21.88
CA LEU A 176 -22.93 19.18 20.55
C LEU A 176 -22.07 19.80 19.44
N ILE A 177 -21.76 21.09 19.56
CA ILE A 177 -20.96 21.82 18.57
C ILE A 177 -19.54 21.25 18.50
N SER A 178 -18.89 21.04 19.64
CA SER A 178 -17.53 20.47 19.74
C SER A 178 -17.46 19.07 19.13
N THR A 179 -18.49 18.24 19.38
CA THR A 179 -18.57 16.90 18.77
C THR A 179 -18.72 16.97 17.27
N ALA A 180 -19.67 17.76 16.77
CA ALA A 180 -19.94 17.88 15.34
C ALA A 180 -18.75 18.45 14.57
N MET A 181 -18.14 19.53 15.08
CA MET A 181 -16.97 20.16 14.48
C MET A 181 -15.76 19.22 14.51
N GLY A 182 -15.53 18.54 15.62
CA GLY A 182 -14.42 17.60 15.74
C GLY A 182 -14.55 16.40 14.79
N ILE A 183 -15.78 15.90 14.56
CA ILE A 183 -16.03 14.87 13.53
C ILE A 183 -15.75 15.44 12.14
N ALA A 184 -16.30 16.62 11.82
CA ALA A 184 -16.10 17.25 10.51
C ALA A 184 -14.60 17.47 10.20
N VAL A 185 -13.84 17.97 11.16
CA VAL A 185 -12.38 18.16 11.04
C VAL A 185 -11.65 16.83 10.88
N GLY A 186 -11.99 15.81 11.67
CA GLY A 186 -11.37 14.49 11.57
C GLY A 186 -11.67 13.78 10.25
N GLU A 187 -12.91 13.90 9.75
CA GLU A 187 -13.29 13.38 8.43
C GLU A 187 -12.59 14.13 7.31
N ALA A 188 -12.50 15.46 7.38
CA ALA A 188 -11.72 16.24 6.44
C ALA A 188 -10.24 15.81 6.41
N ASN A 189 -9.65 15.52 7.57
CA ASN A 189 -8.29 14.98 7.66
C ASN A 189 -8.13 13.66 6.90
N ILE A 190 -9.06 12.72 7.07
CA ILE A 190 -9.06 11.43 6.39
C ILE A 190 -9.25 11.59 4.88
N TRP A 191 -10.30 12.31 4.46
CA TRP A 191 -10.68 12.37 3.05
C TRP A 191 -9.71 13.14 2.17
N THR A 192 -9.05 14.16 2.72
CA THR A 192 -8.03 14.95 2.02
C THR A 192 -6.70 14.20 1.82
N GLN A 193 -6.52 13.00 2.39
CA GLN A 193 -5.32 12.19 2.15
C GLN A 193 -5.15 11.84 0.66
N PRO A 194 -3.90 11.84 0.15
CA PRO A 194 -3.59 11.47 -1.23
C PRO A 194 -4.18 10.10 -1.63
N THR A 195 -4.79 10.03 -2.81
CA THR A 195 -5.41 8.80 -3.37
C THR A 195 -4.55 8.10 -4.40
N GLN A 196 -3.74 8.87 -5.14
CA GLN A 196 -2.96 8.40 -6.28
C GLN A 196 -2.09 7.16 -6.00
N PRO A 197 -1.46 6.99 -4.82
CA PRO A 197 -0.64 5.81 -4.53
C PRO A 197 -1.36 4.46 -4.70
N SER A 198 -2.68 4.41 -4.47
CA SER A 198 -3.48 3.19 -4.68
C SER A 198 -3.54 2.80 -6.17
N THR A 199 -3.56 3.79 -7.06
CA THR A 199 -3.53 3.59 -8.51
C THR A 199 -2.11 3.26 -8.95
N ASP A 200 -1.10 3.94 -8.41
CA ASP A 200 0.31 3.70 -8.78
C ASP A 200 0.75 2.27 -8.49
N LEU A 201 0.35 1.70 -7.33
CA LEU A 201 0.60 0.29 -7.02
C LEU A 201 -0.12 -0.65 -7.99
N ARG A 202 -1.35 -0.34 -8.37
CA ARG A 202 -2.12 -1.15 -9.32
C ARG A 202 -1.49 -1.13 -10.71
N ASP A 203 -1.05 0.04 -11.17
CA ASP A 203 -0.34 0.22 -12.43
C ASP A 203 0.98 -0.55 -12.44
N TYR A 204 1.75 -0.47 -11.34
CA TYR A 204 2.97 -1.23 -11.15
C TYR A 204 2.73 -2.74 -11.25
N GLN A 205 1.75 -3.24 -10.50
CA GLN A 205 1.38 -4.65 -10.50
C GLN A 205 0.88 -5.09 -11.87
N GLY A 206 0.07 -4.29 -12.56
CA GLY A 206 -0.41 -4.60 -13.91
C GLY A 206 0.72 -4.65 -14.94
N ARG A 207 1.71 -3.77 -14.83
CA ARG A 207 2.81 -3.64 -15.79
C ARG A 207 3.92 -4.68 -15.58
N PHE A 208 4.29 -4.99 -14.34
CA PHE A 208 5.49 -5.78 -14.04
C PHE A 208 5.20 -7.10 -13.32
N VAL A 209 4.17 -7.18 -12.48
CA VAL A 209 3.85 -8.39 -11.69
C VAL A 209 2.84 -9.29 -12.41
N GLY A 210 1.86 -8.71 -13.11
CA GLY A 210 0.82 -9.41 -13.87
C GLY A 210 1.35 -10.17 -15.09
N LEU A 211 2.56 -9.85 -15.55
CA LEU A 211 3.26 -10.61 -16.59
C LEU A 211 4.00 -11.83 -16.03
N GLN A 212 4.48 -11.78 -14.79
CA GLN A 212 5.08 -12.95 -14.13
C GLN A 212 4.05 -14.03 -13.80
N THR A 213 2.82 -13.67 -13.44
CA THR A 213 1.73 -14.65 -13.23
C THR A 213 1.14 -15.20 -14.52
N LYS A 214 1.17 -14.44 -15.63
CA LYS A 214 0.85 -14.97 -16.97
C LYS A 214 1.92 -15.95 -17.50
N ASN A 215 3.17 -15.75 -17.12
CA ASN A 215 4.29 -16.67 -17.42
C ASN A 215 4.51 -17.74 -16.33
N ALA A 216 3.71 -17.72 -15.25
CA ALA A 216 3.76 -18.76 -14.23
C ALA A 216 3.14 -20.03 -14.82
N ARG A 217 3.96 -21.07 -14.98
CA ARG A 217 3.58 -22.41 -15.46
C ARG A 217 2.18 -22.78 -14.99
N HIS A 218 1.24 -22.81 -15.92
CA HIS A 218 -0.11 -23.27 -15.60
C HIS A 218 -0.06 -24.79 -15.54
N TRP A 219 -0.20 -25.35 -14.34
CA TRP A 219 -0.30 -26.79 -14.15
C TRP A 219 -1.76 -27.15 -13.90
N GLN A 220 -2.26 -28.12 -14.66
CA GLN A 220 -3.60 -28.69 -14.50
C GLN A 220 -3.46 -30.17 -14.18
N LEU A 221 -4.15 -30.63 -13.14
CA LEU A 221 -4.28 -32.04 -12.84
C LEU A 221 -5.52 -32.59 -13.57
N LEU A 222 -5.32 -33.55 -14.45
CA LEU A 222 -6.41 -34.19 -15.20
C LEU A 222 -6.54 -35.66 -14.78
N PRO A 223 -7.76 -36.17 -14.57
CA PRO A 223 -7.97 -37.60 -14.31
C PRO A 223 -7.63 -38.42 -15.57
N PHE A 224 -6.91 -39.52 -15.40
CA PHE A 224 -6.56 -40.46 -16.48
C PHE A 224 -6.85 -41.90 -16.01
N PRO A 225 -7.29 -42.82 -16.88
CA PRO A 225 -7.51 -44.22 -16.46
C PRO A 225 -6.24 -44.82 -15.85
N GLY A 226 -6.28 -45.13 -14.55
CA GLY A 226 -5.12 -45.64 -13.79
C GLY A 226 -4.28 -44.59 -13.05
N GLY A 227 -4.65 -43.30 -13.05
CA GLY A 227 -3.95 -42.29 -12.25
C GLY A 227 -4.35 -40.84 -12.52
N ALA A 228 -3.41 -39.92 -12.24
CA ALA A 228 -3.55 -38.50 -12.53
C ALA A 228 -2.41 -38.05 -13.44
N MET A 229 -2.72 -37.17 -14.39
CA MET A 229 -1.75 -36.53 -15.26
C MET A 229 -1.60 -35.06 -14.86
N VAL A 230 -0.36 -34.56 -14.83
CA VAL A 230 -0.08 -33.13 -14.71
C VAL A 230 0.22 -32.60 -16.11
N ARG A 231 -0.62 -31.69 -16.60
CA ARG A 231 -0.35 -30.92 -17.81
C ARG A 231 0.30 -29.61 -17.40
N VAL A 232 1.52 -29.34 -17.88
CA VAL A 232 2.18 -28.05 -17.72
C VAL A 232 2.16 -27.33 -19.05
N SER A 233 1.61 -26.11 -19.06
CA SER A 233 1.64 -25.22 -20.22
C SER A 233 2.70 -24.14 -19.99
N PHE A 234 3.50 -23.88 -21.03
CA PHE A 234 4.53 -22.84 -21.08
C PHE A 234 4.13 -21.77 -22.08
#